data_AF-A0AA35L0W6-F1
#
_entry.id   AF-A0AA35L0W6-F1
#
_cell.length_a   1.000
_cell.length_b   1.000
_cell.length_c   1.000
_cell.angle_alpha   90.00
_cell.angle_beta   90.00
_cell.angle_gamma   90.00
#
_symmetry.space_group_name_H-M   'P 1'
#
loop_
_entity.id
_entity.type
_entity.pdbx_description
1 polymer ?
#
loop_
_entity_poly.entity_id
_entity_poly.type
_entity_poly.pdbx_seq_one_letter_code
_entity_poly.pdbx_strand_id
1 'polypeptide(L)' 'MSLPLNPKPFLNGMTGKPVMVKLKWGMEYKGYLVCQWLHEYAACKYKYIDGHLGVLIRCNNVLYISGIEEDGEMRG' A
#
# COMPACT_ATOMS: atom_id res chain seq x y z
N MET A 1 -4.25 -23.06 9.31
CA MET A 1 -3.08 -23.23 8.43
C MET A 1 -3.03 -22.03 7.50
N SER A 2 -2.06 -21.12 7.64
CA SER A 2 -1.90 -20.02 6.67
C SER A 2 -1.21 -20.58 5.43
N LEU A 3 -1.95 -20.67 4.32
CA LEU A 3 -1.36 -20.97 3.01
C LEU A 3 -0.28 -19.92 2.70
N PRO A 4 0.88 -20.30 2.12
CA PRO A 4 1.86 -19.33 1.67
C PRO A 4 1.19 -18.43 0.62
N LEU A 5 0.94 -17.18 0.99
CA LEU A 5 0.25 -16.23 0.13
C LEU A 5 1.28 -15.59 -0.80
N ASN A 6 1.11 -15.80 -2.09
CA ASN A 6 1.96 -15.15 -3.08
C ASN A 6 1.87 -13.61 -2.96
N PRO A 7 2.95 -12.87 -3.24
CA PRO A 7 2.95 -11.41 -3.13
C PRO A 7 1.88 -10.73 -4.01
N LYS A 8 1.57 -11.31 -5.17
CA LYS A 8 0.58 -10.77 -6.11
C LYS A 8 -0.85 -10.80 -5.56
N PRO A 9 -1.40 -11.95 -5.10
CA PRO A 9 -2.72 -11.96 -4.46
C PRO A 9 -2.76 -11.16 -3.16
N PHE A 10 -1.65 -11.09 -2.41
CA PHE A 10 -1.56 -10.22 -1.23
C PHE A 10 -1.78 -8.74 -1.57
N LEU A 11 -1.03 -8.22 -2.56
CA LEU A 11 -1.16 -6.83 -3.00
C LEU A 11 -2.55 -6.52 -3.55
N ASN A 12 -3.13 -7.43 -4.32
CA ASN A 12 -4.49 -7.28 -4.84
C ASN A 12 -5.54 -7.20 -3.70
N GLY A 13 -5.36 -7.96 -2.62
CA GLY A 13 -6.24 -7.92 -1.45
C GLY A 13 -6.11 -6.66 -0.59
N MET A 14 -5.03 -5.89 -0.78
CA MET A 14 -4.78 -4.60 -0.13
C MET A 14 -5.16 -3.40 -1.01
N THR A 15 -5.39 -3.59 -2.31
CA THR A 15 -5.85 -2.51 -3.19
C THR A 15 -7.16 -1.91 -2.68
N GLY A 16 -7.21 -0.58 -2.58
CA GLY A 16 -8.35 0.15 -2.04
C GLY A 16 -8.43 0.17 -0.52
N LYS A 17 -7.54 -0.54 0.19
CA LYS A 17 -7.45 -0.52 1.66
C LYS A 17 -6.37 0.45 2.13
N PRO A 18 -6.51 0.98 3.35
CA PRO A 18 -5.47 1.77 3.97
C PRO A 18 -4.27 0.87 4.31
N VAL A 19 -3.08 1.30 3.93
CA VAL A 19 -1.82 0.58 4.17
C VAL A 19 -0.73 1.52 4.65
N MET A 20 0.27 0.95 5.29
CA MET A 20 1.54 1.57 5.60
C MET A 20 2.64 0.91 4.76
N VAL A 21 3.48 1.74 4.15
CA VAL A 21 4.63 1.31 3.37
C VAL A 21 5.89 1.87 3.95
N LYS A 22 6.84 1.00 4.27
CA LYS A 22 8.17 1.39 4.73
C LYS A 22 9.17 1.23 3.61
N LEU A 23 9.95 2.27 3.35
CA LEU A 23 11.08 2.20 2.44
C LEU A 23 12.32 1.67 3.15
N LYS A 24 13.25 1.11 2.39
CA LYS A 24 14.57 0.65 2.88
C LYS A 24 15.34 1.75 3.62
N TRP A 25 15.06 3.01 3.27
CA TRP A 25 15.73 4.20 3.79
C TRP A 25 15.04 4.82 5.01
N GLY A 26 14.06 4.13 5.61
CA GLY A 26 13.40 4.53 6.85
C GLY A 26 12.18 5.45 6.67
N MET A 27 11.91 5.94 5.46
CA MET A 27 10.69 6.70 5.18
C MET A 27 9.45 5.82 5.26
N GLU A 28 8.37 6.34 5.83
CA GLU A 28 7.10 5.65 5.99
C GLU A 28 5.98 6.47 5.34
N TYR A 29 5.15 5.79 4.54
CA TYR A 29 4.00 6.39 3.88
C TYR A 29 2.74 5.66 4.34
N LYS A 30 1.75 6.43 4.81
CA LYS A 30 0.41 5.91 5.11
C LYS A 30 -0.57 6.45 4.08
N GLY A 31 -1.46 5.60 3.62
CA GLY A 31 -2.49 6.00 2.66
C GLY A 31 -3.20 4.81 2.04
N TYR A 32 -4.10 5.09 1.11
CA TYR A 32 -4.82 4.04 0.40
C TYR A 32 -3.96 3.47 -0.72
N LEU A 33 -3.85 2.14 -0.77
CA LEU A 33 -3.09 1.46 -1.80
C LEU A 33 -3.84 1.50 -3.13
N VAL A 34 -3.27 2.18 -4.12
CA VAL A 34 -3.71 2.11 -5.52
C VAL A 34 -2.55 1.55 -6.33
N CYS A 35 -2.37 0.23 -6.32
CA CYS A 35 -1.38 -0.41 -7.19
C CYS A 35 -1.94 -0.60 -8.60
N GLN A 36 -1.25 -0.04 -9.60
CA GLN A 36 -1.42 -0.43 -11.00
C GLN A 36 -0.21 -1.26 -11.40
N TRP A 37 -0.46 -2.50 -11.79
CA TRP A 37 0.58 -3.36 -12.37
C TRP A 37 0.89 -2.86 -13.78
N LEU A 38 2.06 -2.27 -13.99
CA LEU A 38 2.53 -1.82 -15.30
C LEU A 38 3.58 -2.81 -15.82
N HIS A 39 3.12 -3.81 -16.58
CA HIS A 39 3.85 -4.78 -17.41
C HIS A 39 5.02 -5.55 -16.74
N GLU A 40 6.04 -4.86 -16.24
CA GLU A 40 7.25 -5.40 -15.59
C GLU A 40 7.53 -4.76 -14.20
N TYR A 41 6.84 -3.66 -13.86
CA TYR A 41 7.01 -2.93 -12.60
C TYR A 41 5.67 -2.78 -11.87
N ALA A 42 5.67 -3.11 -10.58
CA ALA A 42 4.59 -2.70 -9.68
C ALA A 42 4.81 -1.22 -9.34
N ALA A 43 3.97 -0.34 -9.89
CA ALA A 43 3.90 1.05 -9.51
C ALA A 43 2.69 1.25 -8.59
N CYS A 44 2.95 1.47 -7.31
CA CYS A 44 1.88 1.73 -6.35
C CYS A 44 1.77 3.23 -6.13
N LYS A 45 0.60 3.76 -6.46
CA LYS A 45 0.18 5.13 -6.15
C LYS A 45 -0.49 5.10 -4.78
N TYR A 46 -0.15 6.04 -3.93
CA TYR A 46 -0.75 6.18 -2.61
C TYR A 46 -1.53 7.49 -2.57
N LYS A 47 -2.79 7.41 -2.13
CA LYS A 47 -3.56 8.60 -1.79
C LYS A 47 -3.31 8.90 -0.32
N TYR A 48 -2.72 10.05 -0.04
CA TYR A 48 -2.52 10.50 1.33
C TYR A 48 -3.88 10.86 1.95
N ILE A 49 -4.03 10.62 3.25
CA ILE A 49 -5.29 10.86 3.98
C ILE A 49 -5.56 12.38 4.08
N ASP A 50 -4.53 13.22 4.02
CA ASP A 50 -4.58 14.69 4.13
C ASP A 50 -4.71 15.42 2.78
N GLY A 51 -5.43 14.85 1.80
CA GLY A 51 -5.80 15.56 0.56
C GLY A 51 -4.71 15.75 -0.52
N HIS A 52 -3.45 15.41 -0.26
CA HIS A 52 -2.38 15.50 -1.27
C HIS A 52 -2.39 14.33 -2.28
N LEU A 53 -2.32 14.68 -3.57
CA LEU A 53 -2.40 13.76 -4.70
C LEU A 53 -1.13 12.89 -4.87
N GLY A 54 -1.29 11.59 -4.64
CA GLY A 54 -0.67 10.52 -5.43
C GLY A 54 0.86 10.41 -5.41
N VAL A 55 1.44 9.85 -4.35
CA VAL A 55 2.87 9.48 -4.34
C VAL A 55 3.06 8.17 -5.11
N LEU A 56 3.94 8.15 -6.12
CA LEU A 56 4.32 6.94 -6.85
C LEU A 56 5.61 6.37 -6.27
N ILE A 57 5.52 5.19 -5.66
CA ILE A 57 6.68 4.51 -5.06
C ILE A 57 7.09 3.34 -5.95
N ARG A 58 8.38 3.31 -6.34
CA ARG A 58 8.98 2.19 -7.07
C ARG A 58 9.16 0.98 -6.14
N CYS A 59 8.74 -0.19 -6.59
CA CYS A 59 8.75 -1.42 -5.79
C CYS A 59 10.12 -1.82 -5.21
N ASN A 60 11.24 -1.51 -5.89
CA ASN A 60 12.59 -1.86 -5.43
C ASN A 60 13.02 -1.13 -4.15
N ASN A 61 12.38 0.00 -3.84
CA ASN A 61 12.66 0.81 -2.65
C ASN A 61 11.83 0.40 -1.44
N VAL A 62 10.80 -0.42 -1.64
CA VAL A 62 9.91 -0.89 -0.58
C VAL A 62 10.63 -1.98 0.23
N LEU A 63 10.57 -1.85 1.55
CA LEU A 63 11.02 -2.87 2.49
C LEU A 63 9.87 -3.82 2.85
N TYR A 64 8.73 -3.26 3.27
CA TYR A 64 7.50 -4.02 3.50
C TYR A 64 6.26 -3.14 3.33
N ILE A 65 5.10 -3.81 3.19
CA ILE A 65 3.77 -3.21 3.18
C ILE A 65 2.95 -3.92 4.25
N SER A 66 2.26 -3.15 5.08
CA SER A 66 1.34 -3.65 6.09
C SER A 66 -0.02 -3.00 5.90
N GLY A 67 -1.09 -3.79 6.06
CA GLY A 67 -2.42 -3.21 6.25
C GLY A 67 -2.45 -2.43 7.56
N ILE A 68 -3.18 -1.33 7.58
CA ILE A 68 -3.56 -0.64 8.81
C ILE A 68 -5.06 -0.82 9.01
N GLU A 69 -5.48 -1.06 10.24
CA GLU A 69 -6.91 -1.04 10.57
C GLU A 69 -7.36 0.43 10.51
N GLU A 70 -8.46 0.69 9.81
CA GLU A 70 -9.19 1.95 9.97
C GLU A 70 -9.71 1.94 11.41
N ASP A 71 -9.05 2.67 12.30
CA ASP A 71 -9.57 2.95 13.63
C ASP A 71 -10.96 3.57 13.43
N GLY A 72 -11.99 2.84 13.84
CA GLY A 72 -13.35 3.08 13.42
C GLY A 72 -13.88 4.42 13.92
N GLU A 73 -13.90 5.43 13.05
CA GLU A 73 -14.79 6.58 13.23
C GLU A 73 -15.18 7.22 11.88
N MET A 74 -16.26 6.70 11.30
CA MET A 74 -17.30 7.51 10.68
C MET A 74 -18.64 6.76 10.80
N ARG A 75 -19.22 6.83 12.00
CA ARG A 75 -20.68 6.98 12.12
C ARG A 75 -20.98 8.43 11.72
N GLY A 76 -21.73 8.61 10.65
CA GLY A 76 -22.22 9.90 10.16
C GLY A 76 -23.11 9.69 8.96
#